data_AF-A0A1S3GCM2-F1
#
_entry.id   AF-A0A1S3GCM2-F1
#
_cell.length_a   1.000
_cell.length_b   1.000
_cell.length_c   1.000
_cell.angle_alpha   90.00
_cell.angle_beta   90.00
_cell.angle_gamma   90.00
#
_symmetry.space_group_name_H-M   'P 1'
#
loop_
_entity.id
_entity.type
_entity.pdbx_description
1 polymer ?
#
loop_
_entity_poly.entity_id
_entity_poly.type
_entity_poly.pdbx_seq_one_letter_code
_entity_poly.pdbx_strand_id
1 'polypeptide(L)'
;MPRKKPFSVKQKKKQLQDKRERKRGLQDGLRSSSNSRSGSRERREEQTDTSDGESVLAGIYPIAQIQEPYTAVGYLASRIPVQAILHLRHPEAEDPSAEHPWCAWDICEAWAEKRGYKTAKAARNDVYRAANSLLRLAVDGRLSLCFYPPGYSEQKGTWESHPETTELVVLQGRVGPAGDEEEEEEEELSSSCEEEGEEDRDADEEGEGDEDTPTSAPGSCLAARNPYALLGEDEC
;
A
#
# COMPACT_ATOMS: atom_id res chain seq x y z
N MET A 1 -21.67 71.65 23.48
CA MET A 1 -21.81 70.20 23.75
C MET A 1 -20.85 69.80 24.87
N PRO A 2 -21.33 69.33 26.05
CA PRO A 2 -20.45 68.98 27.15
C PRO A 2 -19.73 67.64 26.89
N ARG A 3 -18.40 67.64 26.96
CA ARG A 3 -17.57 66.43 26.76
C ARG A 3 -17.73 65.48 27.94
N LYS A 4 -17.93 64.18 27.66
CA LYS A 4 -18.02 63.13 28.69
C LYS A 4 -16.70 63.06 29.47
N LYS A 5 -16.78 63.09 30.80
CA LYS A 5 -15.61 62.98 31.69
C LYS A 5 -14.99 61.59 31.54
N PRO A 6 -13.65 61.47 31.41
CA PRO A 6 -12.99 60.18 31.30
C PRO A 6 -13.23 59.35 32.57
N PHE A 7 -13.41 58.03 32.40
CA PHE A 7 -13.64 57.11 33.51
C PHE A 7 -12.47 57.17 34.49
N SER A 8 -12.79 57.39 35.76
CA SER A 8 -11.82 57.32 36.84
C SER A 8 -11.12 55.96 36.82
N VAL A 9 -9.80 55.97 36.92
CA VAL A 9 -8.96 54.75 36.88
C VAL A 9 -9.42 53.71 37.90
N LYS A 10 -9.93 54.17 39.06
CA LYS A 10 -10.49 53.30 40.11
C LYS A 10 -11.77 52.59 39.65
N GLN A 11 -12.65 53.29 38.93
CA GLN A 11 -13.89 52.71 38.41
C GLN A 11 -13.60 51.69 37.30
N LYS A 12 -12.62 51.97 36.44
CA LYS A 12 -12.20 51.05 35.37
C LYS A 12 -11.56 49.78 35.92
N LYS A 13 -10.74 49.89 36.98
CA LYS A 13 -10.14 48.72 37.66
C LYS A 13 -11.22 47.82 38.27
N LYS A 14 -12.22 48.41 38.95
CA LYS A 14 -13.33 47.66 39.53
C LYS A 14 -14.16 46.93 38.46
N GLN A 15 -14.50 47.61 37.35
CA GLN A 15 -15.21 46.99 36.22
C GLN A 15 -14.46 45.79 35.61
N LEU A 16 -13.13 45.87 35.51
CA LEU A 16 -12.33 44.76 34.98
C LEU A 16 -12.27 43.57 35.94
N GLN A 17 -12.29 43.83 37.25
CA GLN A 17 -12.28 42.81 38.29
C GLN A 17 -13.62 42.06 38.33
N ASP A 18 -14.74 42.80 38.33
CA ASP A 18 -16.09 42.22 38.27
C ASP A 18 -16.31 41.41 36.97
N LYS A 19 -15.75 41.86 35.84
CA LYS A 19 -15.80 41.12 34.56
C LYS A 19 -14.99 39.83 34.59
N ARG A 20 -13.85 39.80 35.30
CA ARG A 20 -13.03 38.59 35.49
C ARG A 20 -13.73 37.58 36.39
N GLU A 21 -14.36 38.03 37.47
CA GLU A 21 -15.10 37.16 38.39
C GLU A 21 -16.33 36.53 37.73
N ARG A 22 -17.09 37.29 36.93
CA ARG A 22 -18.19 36.74 36.13
C ARG A 22 -17.74 35.71 35.11
N LYS A 23 -16.60 35.94 34.44
CA LYS A 23 -16.04 34.97 33.47
C LYS A 23 -15.57 33.68 34.16
N ARG A 24 -15.04 33.78 35.39
CA ARG A 24 -14.60 32.63 36.18
C ARG A 24 -15.79 31.75 36.62
N GLY A 25 -16.87 32.36 37.11
CA GLY A 25 -18.08 31.61 37.50
C GLY A 25 -18.78 30.89 36.34
N LEU A 26 -18.74 31.46 35.12
CA LEU A 26 -19.24 30.77 33.92
C LEU A 26 -18.38 29.56 33.50
N GLN A 27 -17.06 29.64 33.71
CA GLN A 27 -16.13 28.56 33.37
C GLN A 27 -16.29 27.35 34.31
N ASP A 28 -16.56 27.59 35.58
CA ASP A 28 -16.80 26.52 36.57
C ASP A 28 -18.16 25.84 36.38
N GLY A 29 -19.19 26.57 35.89
CA GLY A 29 -20.50 25.99 35.56
C GLY A 29 -20.53 25.09 34.31
N LEU A 30 -19.66 25.35 33.33
CA LEU A 30 -19.56 24.57 32.09
C LEU A 30 -18.76 23.27 32.23
N ARG A 31 -17.89 23.17 33.25
CA ARG A 31 -17.08 21.97 33.52
C ARG A 31 -17.85 20.85 34.22
N SER A 32 -19.02 21.16 34.79
CA SER A 32 -19.86 20.20 35.54
C SER A 32 -20.82 19.38 34.66
N SER A 33 -21.15 19.85 33.45
CA SER A 33 -22.26 19.31 32.64
C SER A 33 -21.87 18.57 31.35
N SER A 34 -20.60 18.26 31.13
CA SER A 34 -20.12 17.80 29.81
C SER A 34 -19.32 16.49 29.79
N ASN A 35 -19.55 15.54 30.71
CA ASN A 35 -18.75 14.30 30.76
C ASN A 35 -19.53 12.98 30.61
N SER A 36 -20.58 12.97 29.79
CA SER A 36 -21.36 11.75 29.51
C SER A 36 -21.53 11.46 28.03
N ARG A 37 -20.46 11.60 27.21
CA ARG A 37 -20.44 11.17 25.79
C ARG A 37 -19.02 10.82 25.32
N SER A 38 -18.39 9.81 25.89
CA SER A 38 -17.16 9.23 25.33
C SER A 38 -17.09 7.75 25.66
N GLY A 39 -17.68 6.92 24.80
CA GLY A 39 -17.65 5.46 24.97
C GLY A 39 -17.99 4.64 23.72
N SER A 40 -18.26 5.27 22.56
CA SER A 40 -18.57 4.55 21.32
C SER A 40 -17.68 4.92 20.13
N ARG A 41 -16.67 5.77 20.33
CA ARG A 41 -15.75 6.16 19.25
C ARG A 41 -14.52 5.25 19.17
N GLU A 42 -14.01 4.85 20.33
CA GLU A 42 -12.81 4.02 20.47
C GLU A 42 -12.97 2.61 19.88
N ARG A 43 -14.17 2.01 19.99
CA ARG A 43 -14.42 0.65 19.48
C ARG A 43 -14.62 0.59 17.96
N ARG A 44 -14.78 1.72 17.28
CA ARG A 44 -14.96 1.76 15.82
C ARG A 44 -13.64 1.86 15.07
N GLU A 45 -12.60 2.41 15.69
CA GLU A 45 -11.32 2.73 15.06
C GLU A 45 -10.48 1.45 14.83
N GLU A 46 -10.39 0.55 15.82
CA GLU A 46 -9.58 -0.69 15.68
C GLU A 46 -10.08 -1.67 14.59
N GLN A 47 -11.38 -1.65 14.28
CA GLN A 47 -11.98 -2.56 13.30
C GLN A 47 -11.91 -2.02 11.86
N THR A 48 -11.82 -0.71 11.66
CA THR A 48 -11.71 -0.10 10.34
C THR A 48 -10.30 -0.21 9.77
N ASP A 49 -9.28 -0.19 10.62
CA ASP A 49 -7.88 -0.16 10.19
C ASP A 49 -7.47 -1.43 9.41
N THR A 50 -8.06 -2.58 9.77
CA THR A 50 -7.79 -3.84 9.05
C THR A 50 -8.52 -3.91 7.70
N SER A 51 -9.77 -3.44 7.64
CA SER A 51 -10.56 -3.45 6.40
C SER A 51 -10.07 -2.43 5.39
N ASP A 52 -9.59 -1.28 5.86
CA ASP A 52 -9.13 -0.21 4.98
C ASP A 52 -7.83 -0.60 4.29
N GLY A 53 -6.90 -1.25 5.01
CA GLY A 53 -5.66 -1.78 4.43
C GLY A 53 -5.89 -2.79 3.30
N GLU A 54 -6.86 -3.69 3.47
CA GLU A 54 -7.22 -4.66 2.43
C GLU A 54 -7.82 -4.00 1.19
N SER A 55 -8.71 -3.03 1.38
CA SER A 55 -9.36 -2.31 0.28
C SER A 55 -8.37 -1.57 -0.63
N VAL A 56 -7.29 -1.04 -0.03
CA VAL A 56 -6.19 -0.39 -0.74
C VAL A 56 -5.42 -1.41 -1.58
N LEU A 57 -5.04 -2.54 -0.99
CA LEU A 57 -4.26 -3.57 -1.67
C LEU A 57 -5.06 -4.26 -2.78
N ALA A 58 -6.38 -4.35 -2.63
CA ALA A 58 -7.29 -4.82 -3.67
C ALA A 58 -7.48 -3.81 -4.83
N GLY A 59 -6.87 -2.62 -4.76
CA GLY A 59 -6.98 -1.58 -5.79
C GLY A 59 -8.33 -0.86 -5.82
N ILE A 60 -9.19 -1.06 -4.80
CA ILE A 60 -10.51 -0.41 -4.71
C ILE A 60 -10.35 1.07 -4.37
N TYR A 61 -9.34 1.42 -3.57
CA TYR A 61 -9.06 2.78 -3.15
C TYR A 61 -7.79 3.35 -3.82
N PRO A 62 -7.83 4.57 -4.38
CA PRO A 62 -6.67 5.15 -5.07
C PRO A 62 -5.52 5.46 -4.11
N ILE A 63 -4.35 4.88 -4.35
CA ILE A 63 -3.15 5.03 -3.50
C ILE A 63 -2.77 6.49 -3.28
N ALA A 64 -2.92 7.35 -4.30
CA ALA A 64 -2.57 8.77 -4.20
C ALA A 64 -3.40 9.58 -3.18
N GLN A 65 -4.56 9.07 -2.74
CA GLN A 65 -5.45 9.76 -1.81
C GLN A 65 -5.30 9.26 -0.36
N ILE A 66 -4.46 8.25 -0.12
CA ILE A 66 -4.31 7.63 1.19
C ILE A 66 -3.60 8.58 2.15
N GLN A 67 -4.25 8.88 3.28
CA GLN A 67 -3.62 9.69 4.34
C GLN A 67 -2.59 8.88 5.14
N GLU A 68 -2.89 7.61 5.43
CA GLU A 68 -2.10 6.75 6.30
C GLU A 68 -1.67 5.46 5.57
N PRO A 69 -0.65 5.51 4.70
CA PRO A 69 -0.22 4.34 3.92
C PRO A 69 0.43 3.26 4.78
N TYR A 70 0.88 3.60 5.99
CA TYR A 70 1.56 2.67 6.91
C TYR A 70 0.65 1.54 7.39
N THR A 71 -0.65 1.81 7.57
CA THR A 71 -1.63 0.79 7.99
C THR A 71 -1.77 -0.29 6.91
N ALA A 72 -1.88 0.12 5.64
CA ALA A 72 -1.94 -0.80 4.51
C ALA A 72 -0.63 -1.59 4.32
N VAL A 73 0.52 -0.93 4.48
CA VAL A 73 1.83 -1.62 4.45
C VAL A 73 1.97 -2.60 5.62
N GLY A 74 1.50 -2.25 6.81
CA GLY A 74 1.47 -3.16 7.97
C GLY A 74 0.59 -4.38 7.73
N TYR A 75 -0.59 -4.19 7.13
CA TYR A 75 -1.47 -5.28 6.72
C TYR A 75 -0.79 -6.22 5.69
N LEU A 76 -0.03 -5.66 4.75
CA LEU A 76 0.75 -6.42 3.77
C LEU A 76 1.87 -7.22 4.44
N ALA A 77 2.67 -6.56 5.28
CA ALA A 77 3.82 -7.14 5.96
C ALA A 77 3.44 -8.22 6.98
N SER A 78 2.22 -8.19 7.52
CA SER A 78 1.74 -9.24 8.42
C SER A 78 1.42 -10.56 7.71
N ARG A 79 1.26 -10.54 6.38
CA ARG A 79 0.86 -11.72 5.57
C ARG A 79 1.97 -12.22 4.65
N ILE A 80 2.88 -11.33 4.26
CA ILE A 80 3.97 -11.62 3.34
C ILE A 80 5.29 -11.22 4.02
N PRO A 81 6.37 -12.02 3.89
CA PRO A 81 7.70 -11.63 4.37
C PRO A 81 8.33 -10.56 3.44
N VAL A 82 7.78 -9.35 3.46
CA VAL A 82 8.21 -8.21 2.62
C VAL A 82 9.70 -7.92 2.79
N GLN A 83 10.23 -8.05 4.00
CA GLN A 83 11.63 -7.86 4.33
C GLN A 83 12.56 -8.86 3.63
N ALA A 84 12.12 -10.11 3.46
CA ALA A 84 12.91 -11.14 2.77
C ALA A 84 12.86 -10.92 1.26
N ILE A 85 11.66 -10.69 0.72
CA ILE A 85 11.44 -10.48 -0.72
C ILE A 85 12.20 -9.25 -1.22
N LEU A 86 12.20 -8.17 -0.43
CA LEU A 86 12.87 -6.93 -0.80
C LEU A 86 14.31 -6.85 -0.30
N HIS A 87 14.85 -7.91 0.32
CA HIS A 87 16.19 -7.95 0.91
C HIS A 87 16.50 -6.70 1.76
N LEU A 88 15.62 -6.38 2.69
CA LEU A 88 15.74 -5.19 3.53
C LEU A 88 16.61 -5.47 4.76
N ARG A 89 17.44 -4.48 5.11
CA ARG A 89 18.19 -4.47 6.37
C ARG A 89 17.43 -3.61 7.36
N HIS A 90 17.31 -4.09 8.60
CA HIS A 90 16.62 -3.35 9.64
C HIS A 90 17.42 -2.07 9.97
N PRO A 91 16.78 -0.88 10.01
CA PRO A 91 17.51 0.39 10.18
C PRO A 91 18.24 0.48 11.53
N GLU A 92 17.70 -0.17 12.57
CA GLU A 92 18.30 -0.20 13.92
C GLU A 92 19.24 -1.40 14.16
N ALA A 93 19.37 -2.33 13.21
CA ALA A 93 20.26 -3.49 13.40
C ALA A 93 21.70 -3.11 13.06
N GLU A 94 22.41 -2.55 14.04
CA GLU A 94 23.88 -2.39 13.96
C GLU A 94 24.59 -3.75 14.06
N ASP A 95 24.02 -4.70 14.82
CA ASP A 95 24.51 -6.07 14.98
C ASP A 95 23.64 -7.08 14.20
N PRO A 96 24.18 -7.84 13.22
CA PRO A 96 23.42 -8.80 12.41
C PRO A 96 22.78 -9.96 13.20
N SER A 97 23.18 -10.16 14.46
CA SER A 97 22.72 -11.27 15.31
C SER A 97 21.55 -10.91 16.21
N ALA A 98 21.18 -9.64 16.32
CA ALA A 98 20.07 -9.20 17.15
C ALA A 98 18.77 -9.20 16.33
N GLU A 99 17.86 -10.11 16.65
CA GLU A 99 16.52 -10.17 16.07
C GLU A 99 15.68 -8.99 16.57
N HIS A 100 15.56 -7.95 15.73
CA HIS A 100 14.69 -6.82 15.99
C HIS A 100 13.31 -7.05 15.36
N PRO A 101 12.21 -6.88 16.11
CA PRO A 101 10.86 -6.94 15.55
C PRO A 101 10.66 -5.83 14.51
N TRP A 102 10.22 -6.20 13.31
CA TRP A 102 9.92 -5.22 12.26
C TRP A 102 8.57 -4.54 12.50
N CYS A 103 8.56 -3.21 12.48
CA CYS A 103 7.35 -2.41 12.33
C CYS A 103 7.13 -2.01 10.86
N ALA A 104 5.88 -1.69 10.51
CA ALA A 104 5.56 -1.12 9.20
C ALA A 104 6.38 0.15 8.89
N TRP A 105 6.69 0.93 9.93
CA TRP A 105 7.57 2.09 9.81
C TRP A 105 9.00 1.70 9.41
N ASP A 106 9.60 0.71 10.09
CA ASP A 106 10.98 0.25 9.84
C ASP A 106 11.13 -0.33 8.44
N ILE A 107 10.12 -1.06 7.97
CA ILE A 107 10.07 -1.57 6.59
C ILE A 107 10.10 -0.41 5.59
N CYS A 108 9.27 0.62 5.81
CA CYS A 108 9.22 1.78 4.92
C CYS A 108 10.51 2.61 4.99
N GLU A 109 11.13 2.71 6.17
CA GLU A 109 12.39 3.40 6.34
C GLU A 109 13.55 2.68 5.65
N ALA A 110 13.68 1.36 5.84
CA ALA A 110 14.65 0.54 5.14
C ALA A 110 14.45 0.59 3.62
N TRP A 111 13.19 0.60 3.16
CA TRP A 111 12.87 0.73 1.74
C TRP A 111 13.24 2.12 1.18
N ALA A 112 12.98 3.17 1.96
CA ALA A 112 13.39 4.52 1.61
C ALA A 112 14.92 4.62 1.49
N GLU A 113 15.66 3.99 2.40
CA GLU A 113 17.11 3.94 2.33
C GLU A 113 17.61 3.20 1.09
N LYS A 114 17.08 1.99 0.83
CA LYS A 114 17.44 1.16 -0.33
C LYS A 114 17.19 1.87 -1.66
N ARG A 115 16.07 2.61 -1.78
CA ARG A 115 15.69 3.36 -2.99
C ARG A 115 16.26 4.79 -3.04
N GLY A 116 16.99 5.23 -2.02
CA GLY A 116 17.52 6.60 -1.96
C GLY A 116 16.43 7.68 -1.82
N TYR A 117 15.28 7.35 -1.23
CA TYR A 117 14.21 8.30 -0.98
C TYR A 117 14.57 9.21 0.19
N LYS A 118 14.94 10.46 -0.12
CA LYS A 118 15.36 11.45 0.87
C LYS A 118 14.54 12.73 0.74
N THR A 119 14.26 13.34 1.88
CA THR A 119 13.57 14.64 1.97
C THR A 119 14.51 15.79 1.59
N ALA A 120 14.03 16.73 0.77
CA ALA A 120 14.84 17.82 0.22
C ALA A 120 15.47 18.75 1.28
N LYS A 121 14.80 18.96 2.42
CA LYS A 121 15.25 19.93 3.44
C LYS A 121 16.24 19.38 4.45
N ALA A 122 16.18 18.09 4.75
CA ALA A 122 16.90 17.49 5.88
C ALA A 122 17.64 16.21 5.53
N ALA A 123 17.61 15.76 4.27
CA ALA A 123 18.20 14.50 3.80
C ALA A 123 17.81 13.28 4.67
N ARG A 124 16.64 13.33 5.31
CA ARG A 124 16.07 12.19 6.06
C ARG A 124 15.36 11.24 5.11
N ASN A 125 15.30 9.96 5.47
CA ASN A 125 14.53 8.95 4.76
C ASN A 125 13.06 9.40 4.58
N ASP A 126 12.57 9.41 3.35
CA ASP A 126 11.19 9.76 3.02
C ASP A 126 10.31 8.51 3.09
N VAL A 127 9.83 8.23 4.31
CA VAL A 127 9.06 7.04 4.67
C VAL A 127 7.69 7.02 3.99
N TYR A 128 7.06 8.18 3.77
CA TYR A 128 5.75 8.27 3.12
C TYR A 128 5.84 7.97 1.61
N ARG A 129 6.88 8.47 0.94
CA ARG A 129 7.14 8.13 -0.47
C ARG A 129 7.47 6.66 -0.63
N ALA A 130 8.25 6.09 0.30
CA ALA A 130 8.54 4.67 0.35
C ALA A 130 7.27 3.82 0.51
N ALA A 131 6.40 4.16 1.47
CA ALA A 131 5.15 3.44 1.70
C ALA A 131 4.26 3.41 0.44
N ASN A 132 4.07 4.55 -0.22
CA ASN A 132 3.29 4.61 -1.45
C ASN A 132 3.89 3.77 -2.60
N SER A 133 5.21 3.73 -2.71
CA SER A 133 5.85 2.86 -3.70
C SER A 133 5.68 1.38 -3.38
N LEU A 134 5.69 0.97 -2.10
CA LEU A 134 5.43 -0.41 -1.71
C LEU A 134 4.00 -0.85 -2.04
N LEU A 135 3.03 0.03 -1.79
CA LEU A 135 1.63 -0.25 -2.14
C LEU A 135 1.45 -0.39 -3.66
N ARG A 136 2.17 0.41 -4.46
CA ARG A 136 2.16 0.27 -5.92
C ARG A 136 2.79 -1.05 -6.36
N LEU A 137 3.93 -1.44 -5.78
CA LEU A 137 4.53 -2.76 -6.05
C LEU A 137 3.59 -3.93 -5.72
N ALA A 138 2.74 -3.79 -4.71
CA ALA A 138 1.72 -4.78 -4.38
C ALA A 138 0.61 -4.84 -5.43
N VAL A 139 0.09 -3.68 -5.86
CA VAL A 139 -0.94 -3.61 -6.91
C VAL A 139 -0.41 -4.06 -8.28
N ASP A 140 0.86 -3.77 -8.58
CA ASP A 140 1.54 -4.23 -9.80
C ASP A 140 1.80 -5.76 -9.78
N GLY A 141 1.52 -6.44 -8.67
CA GLY A 141 1.67 -7.90 -8.52
C GLY A 141 3.09 -8.37 -8.20
N ARG A 142 4.07 -7.45 -8.10
CA ARG A 142 5.45 -7.77 -7.70
C ARG A 142 5.52 -8.24 -6.25
N LEU A 143 4.66 -7.67 -5.39
CA LEU A 143 4.39 -8.20 -4.05
C LEU A 143 3.01 -8.87 -4.04
N SER A 144 2.97 -10.14 -4.40
CA SER A 144 1.73 -10.89 -4.54
C SER A 144 1.15 -11.33 -3.20
N LEU A 145 -0.02 -10.81 -2.85
CA LEU A 145 -0.82 -11.27 -1.71
C LEU A 145 -1.80 -12.36 -2.16
N CYS A 146 -1.72 -13.54 -1.54
CA CYS A 146 -2.66 -14.63 -1.78
C CYS A 146 -3.50 -14.94 -0.54
N PHE A 147 -4.78 -15.20 -0.75
CA PHE A 147 -5.68 -15.69 0.28
C PHE A 147 -6.00 -17.15 0.01
N TYR A 148 -5.94 -17.97 1.06
CA TYR A 148 -6.43 -19.33 0.97
C TYR A 148 -7.96 -19.34 1.02
N PRO A 149 -8.63 -20.23 0.26
CA PRO A 149 -10.07 -20.38 0.38
C PRO A 149 -10.45 -20.83 1.80
N PRO A 150 -11.65 -20.49 2.27
CA PRO A 150 -12.10 -20.85 3.60
C PRO A 150 -12.06 -22.38 3.79
N GLY A 151 -11.48 -22.85 4.89
CA GLY A 151 -11.35 -24.28 5.20
C GLY A 151 -10.17 -24.99 4.52
N TYR A 152 -9.37 -24.30 3.69
CA TYR A 152 -8.21 -24.90 3.03
C TYR A 152 -7.16 -25.42 4.01
N SER A 153 -6.86 -24.65 5.07
CA SER A 153 -5.86 -25.02 6.07
C SER A 153 -6.19 -26.32 6.80
N GLU A 154 -7.48 -26.63 6.98
CA GLU A 154 -7.94 -27.85 7.65
C GLU A 154 -7.80 -29.09 6.77
N GLN A 155 -8.01 -28.93 5.45
CA GLN A 155 -8.01 -30.02 4.47
C GLN A 155 -6.75 -30.03 3.60
N LYS A 156 -5.70 -29.33 4.02
CA LYS A 156 -4.49 -29.11 3.23
C LYS A 156 -3.89 -30.42 2.66
N GLY A 157 -3.81 -31.47 3.49
CA GLY A 157 -3.27 -32.76 3.05
C GLY A 157 -4.12 -33.46 1.97
N THR A 158 -5.43 -33.26 1.98
CA THR A 158 -6.33 -33.78 0.93
C THR A 158 -6.09 -33.06 -0.40
N TRP A 159 -5.92 -31.74 -0.36
CA TRP A 159 -5.69 -30.93 -1.56
C TRP A 159 -4.31 -31.16 -2.18
N GLU A 160 -3.28 -31.35 -1.34
CA GLU A 160 -1.92 -31.66 -1.81
C GLU A 160 -1.82 -33.04 -2.46
N SER A 161 -2.63 -34.01 -2.01
CA SER A 161 -2.64 -35.37 -2.55
C SER A 161 -3.62 -35.58 -3.71
N HIS A 162 -4.42 -34.58 -4.06
CA HIS A 162 -5.42 -34.70 -5.12
C HIS A 162 -4.75 -34.82 -6.51
N PRO A 163 -5.20 -35.73 -7.39
CA PRO A 163 -4.59 -35.93 -8.71
C PRO A 163 -4.66 -34.67 -9.59
N GLU A 164 -5.74 -33.90 -9.48
CA GLU A 164 -5.89 -32.63 -10.23
C GLU A 164 -4.82 -31.61 -9.84
N THR A 165 -4.39 -31.57 -8.57
CA THR A 165 -3.31 -30.68 -8.14
C THR A 165 -1.98 -31.06 -8.80
N THR A 166 -1.74 -32.37 -8.98
CA THR A 166 -0.54 -32.87 -9.68
C THR A 166 -0.59 -32.52 -11.17
N GLU A 167 -1.74 -32.69 -11.81
CA GLU A 167 -1.92 -32.31 -13.22
C GLU A 167 -1.77 -30.80 -13.43
N LEU A 168 -2.29 -29.97 -12.52
CA LEU A 168 -2.14 -28.51 -12.55
C LEU A 168 -0.68 -28.07 -12.43
N VAL A 169 0.11 -28.70 -11.57
CA VAL A 169 1.55 -28.41 -11.43
C VAL A 169 2.30 -28.70 -12.73
N VAL A 170 1.97 -29.82 -13.40
CA VAL A 170 2.54 -30.18 -14.71
C VAL A 170 2.12 -29.18 -15.79
N LEU A 171 0.84 -28.79 -15.82
CA LEU A 171 0.29 -27.81 -16.76
C LEU A 171 0.89 -26.41 -16.58
N GLN A 172 1.15 -26.00 -15.34
CA GLN A 172 1.75 -24.70 -15.01
C GLN A 172 3.26 -24.65 -15.32
N GLY A 173 3.88 -25.75 -15.73
CA GLY A 173 5.30 -25.81 -16.06
C GLY A 173 6.23 -25.58 -14.86
N ARG A 174 5.71 -25.65 -13.62
CA ARG A 174 6.45 -25.36 -12.39
C ARG A 174 7.35 -26.50 -11.89
N VAL A 175 7.56 -27.56 -12.67
CA VAL A 175 8.45 -28.67 -12.31
C VAL A 175 9.45 -28.96 -13.43
N GLY A 176 10.66 -28.47 -13.24
CA GLY A 176 11.88 -29.22 -13.52
C GLY A 176 12.51 -29.65 -12.18
N PRO A 177 12.97 -30.90 -12.02
CA PRO A 177 13.55 -31.36 -10.77
C PRO A 177 15.05 -31.08 -10.73
N ALA A 178 15.46 -29.83 -10.49
CA ALA A 178 16.80 -29.46 -10.00
C ALA A 178 16.94 -27.93 -9.98
N GLY A 179 17.25 -27.37 -8.80
CA GLY A 179 17.93 -26.09 -8.67
C GLY A 179 17.04 -24.85 -8.79
N ASP A 180 16.44 -24.43 -7.68
CA ASP A 180 16.38 -23.00 -7.36
C ASP A 180 17.83 -22.51 -7.14
N GLU A 181 18.60 -22.39 -8.22
CA GLU A 181 19.87 -21.65 -8.25
C GLU A 181 19.68 -20.48 -9.22
N GLU A 182 19.46 -19.31 -8.63
CA GLU A 182 19.80 -17.95 -9.08
C GLU A 182 19.77 -17.64 -10.60
N GLU A 183 18.81 -16.80 -11.00
CA GLU A 183 19.18 -15.57 -11.69
C GLU A 183 18.50 -14.41 -10.94
N GLU A 184 19.27 -13.75 -10.06
CA GLU A 184 18.97 -12.39 -9.63
C GLU A 184 19.07 -11.48 -10.87
N GLU A 185 17.99 -11.39 -11.64
CA GLU A 185 17.83 -10.29 -12.58
C GLU A 185 17.61 -9.02 -11.75
N GLU A 186 18.71 -8.30 -11.49
CA GLU A 186 18.68 -6.89 -11.09
C GLU A 186 18.01 -6.09 -12.20
N GLU A 187 16.67 -6.10 -12.24
CA GLU A 187 15.87 -5.17 -13.02
C GLU A 187 16.07 -3.77 -12.43
N GLU A 188 17.12 -3.11 -12.89
CA GLU A 188 17.33 -1.67 -12.85
C GLU A 188 16.06 -0.99 -13.37
N LEU A 189 15.22 -0.56 -12.43
CA LEU A 189 13.98 0.16 -12.68
C LEU A 189 14.29 1.56 -13.22
N SER A 190 14.63 1.63 -14.50
CA SER A 190 14.75 2.86 -15.26
C SER A 190 13.35 3.46 -15.43
N SER A 191 13.05 4.40 -14.55
CA SER A 191 11.89 5.29 -14.63
C SER A 191 12.02 6.17 -15.87
N SER A 192 11.40 5.78 -16.99
CA SER A 192 11.20 6.67 -18.14
C SER A 192 10.25 7.80 -17.73
N CYS A 193 10.78 9.01 -17.54
CA CYS A 193 9.97 10.21 -17.40
C CYS A 193 9.52 10.67 -18.79
N GLU A 194 8.21 10.78 -18.99
CA GLU A 194 7.66 11.37 -20.21
C GLU A 194 7.65 12.90 -20.03
N GLU A 195 8.48 13.58 -20.84
CA GLU A 195 8.38 15.01 -21.11
C GLU A 195 7.33 15.19 -22.22
N GLU A 196 6.27 15.93 -21.93
CA GLU A 196 5.28 16.33 -22.93
C GLU A 196 5.90 17.33 -23.91
N GLY A 197 6.09 16.89 -25.16
CA GLY A 197 6.46 17.71 -26.29
C GLY A 197 5.35 17.72 -27.33
N GLU A 198 4.71 18.88 -27.48
CA GLU A 198 3.68 19.20 -28.46
C GLU A 198 4.26 19.53 -29.85
N GLU A 199 3.43 19.34 -30.89
CA GLU A 199 3.60 19.72 -32.32
C GLU A 199 4.51 18.79 -33.18
N ASP A 200 4.16 18.29 -34.36
CA ASP A 200 3.20 18.68 -35.40
C ASP A 200 2.70 17.45 -36.19
N ARG A 201 1.48 17.55 -36.73
CA ARG A 201 0.91 16.60 -37.70
C ARG A 201 1.47 16.90 -39.09
N ASP A 202 1.85 15.88 -39.87
CA ASP A 202 1.47 15.78 -41.29
C ASP A 202 1.92 14.46 -41.96
N ALA A 203 1.00 13.94 -42.79
CA ALA A 203 1.17 13.22 -44.06
C ALA A 203 1.74 11.77 -44.11
N ASP A 204 0.79 10.82 -44.24
CA ASP A 204 0.61 9.89 -45.38
C ASP A 204 1.72 8.87 -45.73
N GLU A 205 1.45 7.57 -45.48
CA GLU A 205 1.78 6.50 -46.44
C GLU A 205 0.98 5.21 -46.15
N GLU A 206 0.09 4.86 -47.08
CA GLU A 206 -0.58 3.57 -47.22
C GLU A 206 0.44 2.48 -47.61
N GLY A 207 0.39 1.32 -46.94
CA GLY A 207 1.25 0.18 -47.24
C GLY A 207 0.61 -1.14 -46.83
N GLU A 208 -0.19 -1.72 -47.73
CA GLU A 208 -0.68 -3.10 -47.64
C GLU A 208 0.46 -4.11 -47.80
N GLY A 209 0.44 -5.18 -46.99
CA GLY A 209 1.42 -6.27 -47.06
C GLY A 209 1.04 -7.42 -46.13
N ASP A 210 0.04 -8.18 -46.56
CA ASP A 210 -0.32 -9.51 -46.04
C ASP A 210 0.75 -10.52 -46.50
N GLU A 211 1.31 -11.34 -45.59
CA GLU A 211 1.79 -12.70 -45.91
C GLU A 211 2.09 -13.50 -44.62
N ASP A 212 1.10 -14.30 -44.22
CA ASP A 212 1.23 -15.41 -43.28
C ASP A 212 2.11 -16.53 -43.89
N THR A 213 3.13 -17.01 -43.16
CA THR A 213 3.73 -18.32 -43.44
C THR A 213 4.25 -18.99 -42.16
N PRO A 214 3.54 -19.99 -41.60
CA PRO A 214 4.02 -20.76 -40.46
C PRO A 214 4.91 -21.93 -40.92
N THR A 215 6.21 -21.88 -40.62
CA THR A 215 7.11 -23.03 -40.76
C THR A 215 7.07 -23.89 -39.49
N SER A 216 6.36 -25.02 -39.55
CA SER A 216 6.34 -26.02 -38.48
C SER A 216 7.69 -26.77 -38.38
N ALA A 217 8.29 -26.76 -37.19
CA ALA A 217 9.33 -27.73 -36.79
C ALA A 217 8.69 -28.83 -35.90
N PRO A 218 9.07 -30.11 -36.07
CA PRO A 218 8.43 -31.22 -35.37
C PRO A 218 9.12 -31.45 -34.02
N GLY A 219 8.49 -31.07 -32.91
CA GLY A 219 9.09 -31.35 -31.60
C GLY A 219 8.44 -30.66 -30.40
N SER A 220 7.11 -30.67 -30.27
CA SER A 220 6.44 -30.52 -28.96
C SER A 220 4.95 -30.79 -29.15
N CYS A 221 4.52 -32.04 -28.91
CA CYS A 221 3.11 -32.43 -29.00
C CYS A 221 2.25 -32.00 -27.79
N LEU A 222 2.77 -31.14 -26.91
CA LEU A 222 2.03 -30.61 -25.76
C LEU A 222 1.73 -29.11 -25.85
N ALA A 223 2.30 -28.40 -26.83
CA ALA A 223 2.12 -26.96 -27.01
C ALA A 223 0.84 -26.54 -27.78
N ALA A 224 0.05 -27.50 -28.27
CA ALA A 224 -1.05 -27.22 -29.22
C ALA A 224 -2.46 -27.25 -28.63
N ARG A 225 -2.62 -27.41 -27.31
CA ARG A 225 -3.95 -27.27 -26.68
C ARG A 225 -4.11 -25.84 -26.21
N ASN A 226 -4.95 -25.09 -26.91
CA ASN A 226 -5.36 -23.75 -26.48
C ASN A 226 -5.94 -23.87 -25.05
N PRO A 227 -5.32 -23.21 -24.04
CA PRO A 227 -5.73 -23.34 -22.64
C PRO A 227 -7.14 -22.79 -22.39
N TYR A 228 -7.68 -21.99 -23.31
CA TYR A 228 -9.00 -21.39 -23.24
C TYR A 228 -10.08 -22.14 -24.03
N ALA A 229 -9.74 -23.23 -24.73
CA ALA A 229 -10.70 -24.01 -25.51
C ALA A 229 -11.82 -24.67 -24.66
N LEU A 230 -11.64 -24.76 -23.34
CA LEU A 230 -12.65 -25.27 -22.41
C LEU A 230 -13.70 -24.23 -21.99
N LEU A 231 -13.47 -22.94 -22.25
CA LEU A 231 -14.40 -21.85 -21.90
C LEU A 231 -15.37 -21.57 -23.06
N GLY A 232 -15.88 -22.64 -23.68
CA GLY A 232 -16.65 -22.61 -24.92
C GLY A 232 -17.73 -21.52 -25.03
N GLU A 233 -17.93 -21.10 -26.27
CA GLU A 233 -18.77 -20.02 -26.82
C GLU A 233 -20.29 -20.23 -26.66
N ASP A 234 -20.72 -21.08 -25.74
CA ASP A 234 -22.13 -21.42 -25.52
C ASP A 234 -22.70 -20.67 -24.32
N GLU A 235 -23.10 -19.41 -24.53
CA GLU A 235 -24.30 -18.76 -23.94
C GLU A 235 -24.42 -17.30 -24.44
N CYS A 236 -25.07 -17.13 -25.58
CA CYS A 236 -25.74 -15.89 -26.01
C CYS A 236 -27.09 -16.24 -26.65
#